data_AF-A0A838QAM4-F1
#
_entry.id   AF-A0A838QAM4-F1
#
_cell.length_a   1.000
_cell.length_b   1.000
_cell.length_c   1.000
_cell.angle_alpha   90.00
_cell.angle_beta   90.00
_cell.angle_gamma   90.00
#
_symmetry.space_group_name_H-M   'P 1'
#
loop_
_entity.id
_entity.type
_entity.pdbx_description
1 polymer ?
#
loop_
_entity_poly.entity_id
_entity_poly.type
_entity_poly.pdbx_seq_one_letter_code
_entity_poly.pdbx_strand_id
1 'polypeptide(L)' 'MPVDSLQAEVQAALGEQYALERELPRGGMSRVFLATENALRRHVVIKVLAPELAASLSAER' A
#
# COMPACT_ATOMS: atom_id res chain seq x y z
N MET A 1 -11.93 -10.69 14.66
CA MET A 1 -11.33 -9.45 14.15
C MET A 1 -10.95 -9.71 12.70
N PRO A 2 -11.60 -9.12 11.70
CA PRO A 2 -11.08 -9.23 10.35
C PRO A 2 -9.79 -8.43 10.35
N VAL A 3 -8.64 -9.11 10.28
CA VAL A 3 -7.42 -8.46 9.81
C VAL A 3 -7.79 -7.78 8.49
N ASP A 4 -7.61 -6.46 8.39
CA ASP A 4 -8.02 -5.66 7.24
C ASP A 4 -7.67 -6.39 5.94
N SER A 5 -8.68 -6.89 5.22
CA SER A 5 -8.46 -7.74 4.04
C SER A 5 -7.54 -7.07 3.02
N LEU A 6 -7.64 -5.74 2.92
CA LEU A 6 -6.79 -4.94 2.04
C LEU A 6 -5.32 -4.94 2.46
N GLN A 7 -4.99 -4.92 3.76
CA GLN A 7 -3.58 -5.00 4.18
C GLN A 7 -2.97 -6.35 3.77
N ALA A 8 -3.75 -7.44 3.89
CA ALA A 8 -3.31 -8.77 3.47
C ALA A 8 -3.15 -8.86 1.94
N GLU A 9 -4.09 -8.28 1.17
CA GLU A 9 -4.00 -8.21 -0.29
C GLU A 9 -2.78 -7.40 -0.75
N VAL A 10 -2.53 -6.26 -0.12
CA VAL A 10 -1.37 -5.42 -0.42
C VAL A 10 -0.08 -6.13 -0.02
N GLN A 11 -0.02 -6.79 1.13
CA GLN A 11 1.15 -7.58 1.54
C GLN A 11 1.43 -8.73 0.56
N ALA A 12 0.38 -9.41 0.07
CA ALA A 12 0.53 -10.46 -0.93
C ALA A 12 1.07 -9.92 -2.27
N ALA A 13 0.62 -8.74 -2.70
CA ALA A 13 1.09 -8.10 -3.93
C ALA A 13 2.55 -7.62 -3.84
N LEU A 14 3.00 -7.24 -2.63
CA LEU A 14 4.37 -6.77 -2.38
C LEU A 14 5.38 -7.90 -2.13
N GLY A 15 4.88 -9.08 -1.78
CA GLY A 15 5.68 -10.25 -1.46
C GLY A 15 6.65 -10.01 -0.29
N GLU A 16 7.78 -10.70 -0.32
CA GLU A 16 8.80 -10.63 0.75
C GLU A 16 9.73 -9.41 0.62
N GLN A 17 9.59 -8.60 -0.44
CA GLN A 17 10.46 -7.44 -0.66
C GLN A 17 10.11 -6.28 0.27
N TYR A 18 8.85 -6.18 0.66
CA TYR A 18 8.35 -5.15 1.56
C TYR A 18 7.56 -5.77 2.70
N ALA A 19 7.88 -5.39 3.93
CA ALA A 19 7.10 -5.75 5.11
C ALA A 19 6.19 -4.58 5.48
N LEU A 20 4.86 -4.75 5.37
CA LEU A 20 3.90 -3.76 5.83
C LEU A 20 3.90 -3.72 7.37
N GLU A 21 4.02 -2.52 7.94
CA GLU A 21 4.02 -2.33 9.39
C GLU A 21 2.66 -1.89 9.92
N ARG A 22 2.15 -0.78 9.39
CA ARG A 22 0.86 -0.21 9.80
C ARG A 22 0.28 0.70 8.74
N GLU A 23 -1.04 0.81 8.74
CA GLU A 23 -1.72 1.90 8.03
C GLU A 23 -1.44 3.23 8.73
N LEU A 24 -1.16 4.27 7.94
CA LEU A 24 -0.97 5.63 8.39
C LEU A 24 -2.26 6.41 8.17
N PRO A 25 -2.79 7.11 9.19
CA PRO A 25 -3.98 7.92 9.03
C PRO A 25 -3.71 9.08 8.08
N ARG A 26 -4.46 9.15 6.98
CA ARG A 26 -4.44 10.29 6.05
C ARG A 26 -5.85 10.57 5.55
N GLY A 27 -6.20 11.86 5.46
CA GLY A 27 -7.47 12.29 4.87
C GLY A 27 -7.44 12.16 3.34
N GLY A 28 -8.49 11.56 2.77
CA GLY A 28 -8.68 11.43 1.32
C GLY A 28 -9.24 10.06 0.90
N MET A 29 -9.03 9.70 -0.36
CA MET A 29 -9.57 8.49 -1.02
C MET A 29 -8.51 7.38 -1.22
N SER A 30 -7.36 7.47 -0.54
CA SER A 30 -6.25 6.51 -0.67
C SER A 30 -5.81 6.03 0.69
N ARG A 31 -5.47 4.73 0.78
CA ARG A 31 -4.83 4.18 1.98
C ARG A 31 -3.32 4.27 1.86
N VAL A 32 -2.66 4.51 2.98
CA VAL A 32 -1.21 4.72 3.02
C VAL A 32 -0.64 3.80 4.09
N PHE A 33 0.37 3.01 3.73
CA PHE A 33 1.03 2.09 4.65
C PHE A 33 2.48 2.50 4.85
N LEU A 34 2.94 2.42 6.09
CA LEU A 34 4.36 2.35 6.39
C LEU A 34 4.84 0.92 6.12
N ALA A 35 5.94 0.78 5.42
CA ALA A 35 6.56 -0.51 5.16
C ALA A 35 8.09 -0.41 5.28
N THR A 36 8.73 -1.55 5.49
CA THR A 36 10.18 -1.68 5.40
C THR A 36 10.55 -2.40 4.11
N GLU A 37 11.41 -1.79 3.30
CA GLU A 37 12.02 -2.45 2.15
C GLU A 37 13.20 -3.31 2.64
N ASN A 38 13.09 -4.63 2.47
CA ASN A 38 14.04 -5.58 3.06
C ASN A 38 15.42 -5.53 2.39
N ALA A 39 15.48 -5.26 1.08
CA ALA A 39 16.74 -5.20 0.34
C ALA A 39 17.65 -4.06 0.81
N LEU A 40 17.07 -2.90 1.07
CA LEU A 40 17.80 -1.69 1.46
C LEU A 40 17.69 -1.36 2.95
N ARG A 41 16.91 -2.14 3.71
CA ARG A 41 16.61 -1.93 5.14
C ARG A 41 16.21 -0.48 5.44
N ARG A 42 15.29 0.05 4.63
CA ARG A 42 14.78 1.43 4.78
C ARG A 42 13.27 1.44 4.93
N HIS A 43 12.78 2.43 5.66
CA HIS A 43 11.35 2.70 5.73
C HIS A 43 10.89 3.38 4.43
N VAL A 44 9.80 2.88 3.87
CA VAL A 44 9.12 3.39 2.68
C VAL A 44 7.65 3.58 2.97
N VAL A 45 7.00 4.43 2.17
CA VAL A 45 5.57 4.66 2.25
C VAL A 45 4.91 4.12 0.99
N ILE A 46 3.92 3.25 1.16
CA ILE A 46 3.18 2.64 0.07
C ILE A 46 1.78 3.24 0.03
N LYS A 47 1.44 3.92 -1.07
CA LYS A 47 0.12 4.52 -1.28
C LYS A 47 -0.71 3.63 -2.18
N VAL A 48 -1.83 3.13 -1.66
CA VAL A 48 -2.78 2.29 -2.39
C VAL A 48 -3.96 3.18 -2.80
N LEU A 49 -4.12 3.33 -4.11
CA LEU A 49 -5.24 4.06 -4.70
C LEU A 49 -6.43 3.12 -4.83
N ALA A 50 -7.63 3.61 -4.55
CA ALA A 50 -8.84 2.87 -4.86
C ALA A 50 -8.90 2.57 -6.37
N PRO A 51 -9.34 1.37 -6.79
CA PRO A 51 -9.40 0.99 -8.21
C PRO A 51 -10.23 1.96 -9.05
N GLU A 52 -11.23 2.63 -8.46
CA GLU A 52 -12.03 3.69 -9.08
C GLU A 52 -11.17 4.89 -9.55
N LEU A 53 -10.02 5.14 -8.91
CA LEU A 53 -9.07 6.20 -9.29
C LEU A 53 -7.96 5.71 -10.24
N ALA A 54 -7.63 4.41 -10.22
CA ALA A 54 -6.63 3.83 -11.13
C ALA A 54 -7.07 3.92 -12.60
N ALA A 55 -8.39 3.86 -12.84
CA ALA A 55 -8.99 4.09 -14.15
C ALA A 55 -8.74 5.50 -14.69
N SER A 56 -8.61 6.52 -13.82
CA SER A 56 -8.33 7.90 -14.21
C SER A 56 -6.84 8.17 -14.44
N LEU A 57 -5.93 7.48 -13.75
CA LEU A 57 -4.48 7.66 -13.93
C LEU A 57 -3.88 6.90 -15.12
N SER A 58 -4.54 5.84 -15.61
CA SER A 58 -4.05 5.07 -16.76
C SER A 58 -4.22 5.77 -18.11
N ALA A 59 -4.80 6.99 -18.13
CA ALA A 59 -5.01 7.79 -19.32
C ALA A 59 -3.83 8.71 -19.70
N GLU A 60 -2.75 8.72 -18.91
CA GLU A 60 -1.54 9.49 -19.22
C GLU A 60 -0.35 8.53 -19.31
N ARG A 61 -0.16 7.95 -20.49
CA ARG A 61 1.08 7.31 -20.93
C ARG A 61 1.60 8.02 -22.16
#